data_AF-A0A964KRB5-F1
#
_entry.id   AF-A0A964KRB5-F1
#
_cell.length_a   1.000
_cell.length_b   1.000
_cell.length_c   1.000
_cell.angle_alpha   90.00
_cell.angle_beta   90.00
_cell.angle_gamma   90.00
#
_symmetry.space_group_name_H-M   'P 1'
#
loop_
_entity.id
_entity.type
_entity.pdbx_description
1 polymer ?
#
loop_
_entity_poly.entity_id
_entity_poly.type
_entity_poly.pdbx_seq_one_letter_code
_entity_poly.pdbx_strand_id
1 'polypeptide(L)'
;MAAITARQPFLGGEEAEWISRERARLDSILIRALDCLSEIWLQNGEPSLALGAARESVAMEPYRETGYQRLMRIHVALGNRAEALRVYESCRLLFAEELGSDPSPETQKIYAELLCPS
;
A
#
# COMPACT_ATOMS: atom_id res chain seq x y z
N MET A 1 11.56 -16.85 -15.84
CA MET A 1 11.20 -16.14 -17.10
C MET A 1 9.71 -15.80 -17.17
N ALA A 2 8.77 -16.67 -16.77
CA ALA A 2 7.32 -16.38 -16.83
C ALA A 2 6.83 -15.27 -15.86
N ALA A 3 7.50 -15.07 -14.72
CA ALA A 3 7.11 -14.04 -13.74
C ALA A 3 7.45 -12.59 -14.18
N ILE A 4 8.30 -12.42 -15.19
CA ILE A 4 8.70 -11.09 -15.69
C ILE A 4 7.63 -10.54 -16.65
N THR A 5 6.99 -11.40 -17.43
CA THR A 5 5.97 -11.00 -18.41
C THR A 5 4.68 -10.51 -17.76
N ALA A 6 4.31 -11.06 -16.60
CA ALA A 6 3.10 -10.66 -15.88
C ALA A 6 3.18 -9.26 -15.22
N ARG A 7 4.40 -8.71 -15.07
CA ARG A 7 4.64 -7.37 -14.51
C ARG A 7 4.92 -6.31 -15.57
N GLN A 8 4.88 -6.65 -16.85
CA GLN A 8 5.06 -5.67 -17.93
C GLN A 8 3.77 -4.85 -18.09
N PRO A 9 3.85 -3.50 -18.15
CA PRO A 9 2.68 -2.68 -18.41
C PRO A 9 2.05 -3.06 -19.76
N PHE A 10 0.72 -3.07 -19.82
CA PHE A 10 -0.03 -3.42 -21.02
C PHE A 10 0.46 -2.58 -22.21
N LEU A 11 1.01 -3.22 -23.24
CA LEU A 11 1.60 -2.57 -24.41
C LEU A 11 2.70 -1.54 -24.07
N GLY A 12 3.59 -1.81 -23.12
CA GLY A 12 4.55 -0.85 -22.53
C GLY A 12 5.39 0.05 -23.45
N GLY A 13 5.47 -0.22 -24.76
CA GLY A 13 6.13 0.64 -25.76
C GLY A 13 5.22 1.64 -26.47
N GLU A 14 3.92 1.61 -26.21
CA GLU A 14 2.89 2.40 -26.89
C GLU A 14 2.26 3.43 -25.95
N GLU A 15 1.98 4.63 -26.46
CA GLU A 15 1.49 5.78 -25.67
C GLU A 15 0.13 6.35 -26.15
N ALA A 16 -0.60 5.62 -26.99
CA ALA A 16 -1.91 6.09 -27.46
C ALA A 16 -2.88 6.32 -26.28
N GLU A 17 -3.71 7.38 -26.34
CA GLU A 17 -4.59 7.79 -25.23
C GLU A 17 -5.51 6.67 -24.72
N TRP A 18 -6.00 5.81 -25.62
CA TRP A 18 -6.82 4.66 -25.26
C TRP A 18 -6.04 3.59 -24.47
N ILE A 19 -4.74 3.46 -24.70
CA ILE A 19 -3.84 2.55 -23.95
C ILE A 19 -3.63 3.08 -22.55
N SER A 20 -3.37 4.39 -22.40
CA SER A 20 -3.23 5.03 -21.09
C SER A 20 -4.49 4.88 -20.24
N ARG A 21 -5.68 5.05 -20.84
CA ARG A 21 -6.96 4.80 -20.15
C ARG A 21 -7.11 3.34 -19.72
N GLU A 22 -6.74 2.39 -20.58
CA GLU A 22 -6.86 0.96 -20.24
C GLU A 22 -5.84 0.55 -19.16
N ARG A 23 -4.61 1.07 -19.20
CA ARG A 23 -3.63 0.88 -18.11
C ARG A 23 -4.16 1.41 -16.79
N ALA A 24 -4.66 2.64 -16.74
CA ALA A 24 -5.25 3.21 -15.53
C ALA A 24 -6.43 2.37 -15.00
N ARG A 25 -7.25 1.80 -15.90
CA ARG A 25 -8.33 0.89 -15.52
C ARG A 25 -7.81 -0.41 -14.91
N LEU A 26 -6.81 -1.03 -15.52
CA LEU A 26 -6.17 -2.25 -15.03
C LEU A 26 -5.47 -2.02 -13.69
N ASP A 27 -4.78 -0.89 -13.53
CA ASP A 27 -4.14 -0.51 -12.27
C ASP A 27 -5.19 -0.37 -11.17
N SER A 28 -6.30 0.34 -11.42
CA SER A 28 -7.40 0.48 -10.46
C SER A 28 -7.99 -0.88 -10.03
N ILE A 29 -8.14 -1.82 -10.96
CA ILE A 29 -8.59 -3.19 -10.64
C ILE A 29 -7.56 -3.92 -9.78
N LEU A 30 -6.28 -3.83 -10.14
CA LEU A 30 -5.19 -4.49 -9.42
C LEU A 30 -5.07 -3.95 -7.99
N ILE A 31 -5.08 -2.63 -7.79
CA ILE A 31 -5.04 -1.99 -6.47
C ILE A 31 -6.18 -2.50 -5.58
N ARG A 32 -7.41 -2.57 -6.13
CA ARG A 32 -8.56 -3.11 -5.39
C ARG A 32 -8.38 -4.58 -5.03
N ALA A 33 -7.82 -5.38 -5.93
CA ALA A 33 -7.55 -6.79 -5.66
C ALA A 33 -6.48 -6.96 -4.58
N LEU A 34 -5.39 -6.18 -4.62
CA LEU A 34 -4.33 -6.17 -3.60
C LEU A 34 -4.86 -5.74 -2.23
N ASP A 35 -5.72 -4.72 -2.19
CA ASP A 35 -6.39 -4.28 -0.96
C ASP A 35 -7.29 -5.38 -0.38
N CYS A 36 -8.08 -6.06 -1.20
CA CYS A 36 -8.91 -7.18 -0.75
C CYS A 36 -8.06 -8.36 -0.26
N LEU A 37 -7.02 -8.74 -1.01
CA LEU A 37 -6.16 -9.87 -0.66
C LEU A 37 -5.41 -9.63 0.66
N SER A 38 -4.85 -8.43 0.83
CA SER A 38 -4.14 -8.07 2.06
C SER A 38 -5.08 -8.07 3.27
N GLU A 39 -6.32 -7.63 3.11
CA GLU A 39 -7.34 -7.71 4.17
C GLU A 39 -7.71 -9.17 4.51
N ILE A 40 -7.99 -9.99 3.50
CA ILE A 40 -8.37 -11.40 3.67
C ILE A 40 -7.25 -12.19 4.36
N TRP A 41 -6.01 -12.02 3.92
CA TRP A 41 -4.87 -12.70 4.54
C TRP A 41 -4.63 -12.25 5.97
N LEU A 42 -4.80 -10.96 6.27
CA LEU A 42 -4.68 -10.46 7.63
C LEU A 42 -5.76 -11.04 8.55
N GLN A 43 -7.01 -11.11 8.09
CA GLN A 43 -8.14 -11.69 8.84
C GLN A 43 -7.99 -13.20 9.05
N ASN A 44 -7.38 -13.91 8.11
CA ASN A 44 -7.11 -15.35 8.21
C ASN A 44 -5.89 -15.69 9.08
N GLY A 45 -5.22 -14.71 9.68
CA GLY A 45 -4.04 -14.94 10.50
C GLY A 45 -2.77 -15.24 9.69
N GLU A 46 -2.74 -14.82 8.41
CA GLU A 46 -1.62 -14.99 7.48
C GLU A 46 -0.95 -13.65 7.13
N PRO A 47 -0.46 -12.87 8.11
CA PRO A 47 0.03 -11.51 7.87
C PRO A 47 1.29 -11.46 6.99
N SER A 48 2.05 -12.54 6.89
CA SER A 48 3.20 -12.64 5.97
C SER A 48 2.79 -12.59 4.51
N LEU A 49 1.64 -13.18 4.15
CA LEU A 49 1.08 -13.09 2.80
C LEU A 49 0.48 -11.70 2.55
N ALA A 50 -0.20 -11.15 3.56
CA ALA A 50 -0.76 -9.79 3.53
C ALA A 50 0.30 -8.72 3.22
N LEU A 51 1.51 -8.89 3.75
CA LEU A 51 2.61 -7.94 3.61
C LEU A 51 2.98 -7.67 2.14
N GLY A 52 3.01 -8.71 1.31
CA GLY A 52 3.35 -8.58 -0.11
C GLY A 52 2.35 -7.71 -0.86
N ALA A 53 1.06 -8.02 -0.73
CA ALA A 53 0.00 -7.27 -1.41
C ALA A 53 -0.13 -5.82 -0.90
N ALA A 54 0.03 -5.60 0.41
CA ALA A 54 -0.04 -4.25 0.97
C ALA A 54 1.12 -3.36 0.48
N ARG A 55 2.33 -3.91 0.36
CA ARG A 55 3.49 -3.18 -0.19
C ARG A 55 3.29 -2.80 -1.65
N GLU A 56 2.75 -3.72 -2.45
CA GLU A 56 2.47 -3.45 -3.87
C GLU A 56 1.35 -2.42 -4.03
N SER A 57 0.30 -2.47 -3.21
CA SER A 57 -0.77 -1.46 -3.18
C SER A 57 -0.23 -0.05 -2.90
N VAL A 58 0.64 0.09 -1.89
CA VAL A 58 1.29 1.38 -1.56
C VAL A 58 2.21 1.87 -2.68
N ALA A 59 2.95 0.97 -3.34
CA ALA A 59 3.83 1.36 -4.44
C ALA A 59 3.04 1.85 -5.67
N MET A 60 1.85 1.29 -5.92
CA MET A 60 0.99 1.70 -7.04
C MET A 60 0.24 3.01 -6.75
N GLU A 61 -0.21 3.22 -5.50
CA GLU A 61 -0.95 4.42 -5.09
C GLU A 61 -0.33 5.06 -3.82
N PRO A 62 0.82 5.75 -3.95
CA PRO A 62 1.53 6.33 -2.80
C PRO A 62 0.71 7.40 -2.05
N TYR A 63 -0.25 8.04 -2.69
CA TYR A 63 -1.11 9.05 -2.05
C TYR A 63 -2.33 8.45 -1.35
N ARG A 64 -2.50 7.12 -1.39
CA ARG A 64 -3.64 6.46 -0.77
C ARG A 64 -3.27 5.93 0.61
N GLU A 65 -3.57 6.72 1.63
CA GLU A 65 -3.23 6.43 3.03
C GLU A 65 -3.74 5.07 3.53
N THR A 66 -4.85 4.57 3.01
CA THR A 66 -5.41 3.27 3.42
C THR A 66 -4.41 2.12 3.23
N GLY A 67 -3.53 2.21 2.22
CA GLY A 67 -2.45 1.24 2.01
C GLY A 67 -1.44 1.25 3.17
N TYR A 68 -1.00 2.44 3.59
CA TYR A 68 -0.09 2.62 4.73
C TYR A 68 -0.72 2.17 6.04
N GLN A 69 -1.99 2.52 6.28
CA GLN A 69 -2.76 2.08 7.44
C GLN A 69 -2.79 0.56 7.56
N ARG A 70 -3.04 -0.15 6.45
CA ARG A 70 -3.03 -1.61 6.42
C ARG A 70 -1.63 -2.18 6.62
N LEU A 71 -0.63 -1.60 5.97
CA LEU A 71 0.77 -2.02 6.09
C LEU A 71 1.30 -1.86 7.53
N MET A 72 0.91 -0.79 8.24
CA MET A 72 1.18 -0.62 9.68
C MET A 72 0.55 -1.74 10.51
N ARG A 73 -0.74 -2.05 10.31
CA ARG A 73 -1.45 -3.12 11.04
C ARG A 73 -0.84 -4.49 10.77
N ILE A 74 -0.45 -4.78 9.53
CA ILE A 74 0.24 -6.03 9.16
C ILE A 74 1.57 -6.14 9.91
N HIS A 75 2.37 -5.08 9.96
CA HIS A 75 3.63 -5.10 10.70
C HIS A 75 3.43 -5.30 12.20
N VAL A 76 2.36 -4.76 12.79
CA VAL A 76 1.97 -5.05 14.19
C VAL A 76 1.61 -6.53 14.37
N ALA A 77 0.79 -7.09 13.47
CA ALA A 77 0.40 -8.50 13.54
C ALA A 77 1.61 -9.46 13.40
N LEU A 78 2.66 -9.02 12.72
CA LEU A 78 3.95 -9.73 12.62
C LEU A 78 4.89 -9.51 13.83
N GLY A 79 4.49 -8.70 14.82
CA GLY A 79 5.36 -8.32 15.95
C GLY A 79 6.43 -7.27 15.61
N ASN A 80 6.41 -6.71 14.40
CA ASN A 80 7.42 -5.80 13.87
C ASN A 80 7.03 -4.32 14.07
N ARG A 81 6.85 -3.89 15.32
CA ARG A 81 6.40 -2.51 15.65
C ARG A 81 7.31 -1.42 15.06
N ALA A 82 8.63 -1.63 15.06
CA ALA A 82 9.58 -0.68 14.48
C ALA A 82 9.39 -0.48 12.97
N GLU A 83 8.95 -1.51 12.24
CA GLU A 83 8.59 -1.37 10.83
C GLU A 83 7.27 -0.62 10.65
N ALA A 84 6.27 -0.87 11.52
CA ALA A 84 5.03 -0.12 11.47
C ALA A 84 5.27 1.40 11.67
N LEU A 85 6.16 1.78 12.60
CA LEU A 85 6.56 3.18 12.80
C LEU A 85 7.27 3.75 11.56
N ARG A 86 8.15 2.98 10.91
CA ARG A 86 8.81 3.40 9.67
C ARG A 86 7.83 3.61 8.52
N VAL A 87 6.80 2.77 8.41
CA VAL A 87 5.74 2.93 7.40
C VAL A 87 4.98 4.24 7.59
N TYR A 88 4.62 4.59 8.84
CA TYR A 88 4.00 5.89 9.13
C TYR A 88 4.92 7.04 8.72
N GLU A 89 6.20 6.96 9.07
CA GLU A 89 7.16 8.02 8.78
C GLU A 89 7.33 8.23 7.27
N SER A 90 7.39 7.15 6.48
CA SER A 90 7.40 7.26 5.01
C SER A 90 6.15 7.94 4.46
N CYS A 91 4.96 7.63 5.01
CA CYS A 91 3.72 8.30 4.63
C CYS A 91 3.77 9.81 4.96
N ARG A 92 4.22 10.14 6.17
CA ARG A 92 4.32 11.50 6.66
C ARG A 92 5.29 12.34 5.83
N LEU A 93 6.45 11.78 5.48
CA LEU A 93 7.43 12.45 4.63
C LEU A 93 6.87 12.70 3.23
N LEU A 94 6.26 11.70 2.59
CA LEU A 94 5.64 11.86 1.27
C LEU A 94 4.60 12.99 1.26
N PHE A 95 3.69 13.00 2.25
CA PHE A 95 2.62 14.01 2.32
C PHE A 95 3.17 15.40 2.63
N ALA A 96 4.17 15.50 3.51
CA ALA A 96 4.80 16.77 3.83
C ALA A 96 5.55 17.35 2.62
N GLU A 97 6.28 16.51 1.88
CA GLU A 97 7.10 16.92 0.74
C GLU A 97 6.26 17.25 -0.50
N GLU A 98 5.28 16.41 -0.83
CA GLU A 98 4.52 16.52 -2.09
C GLU A 98 3.22 17.32 -1.95
N LEU A 99 2.58 17.29 -0.77
CA LEU A 99 1.27 17.93 -0.54
C LEU A 99 1.32 19.08 0.48
N GLY A 100 2.43 19.25 1.19
CA GLY A 100 2.55 20.25 2.25
C GLY A 100 1.59 20.01 3.43
N SER A 101 1.18 18.75 3.64
CA SER A 101 0.22 18.37 4.67
C SER A 101 0.72 17.20 5.52
N ASP A 102 0.13 17.03 6.70
CA ASP A 102 0.30 15.80 7.48
C ASP A 102 -0.64 14.68 6.97
N PRO A 103 -0.37 13.40 7.31
CA PRO A 103 -1.33 12.31 7.08
C PRO A 103 -2.67 12.57 7.79
N SER A 104 -3.73 11.95 7.29
CA SER A 104 -5.08 11.98 7.86
C SER A 104 -5.13 11.66 9.37
N PRO A 105 -6.13 12.18 10.10
CA PRO A 105 -6.35 11.85 11.51
C PRO A 105 -6.44 10.34 11.77
N GLU A 106 -7.02 9.58 10.84
CA GLU A 106 -7.14 8.12 10.93
C GLU A 106 -5.76 7.45 10.92
N THR A 107 -4.85 7.91 10.05
CA THR A 107 -3.46 7.41 10.00
C THR A 107 -2.68 7.82 11.25
N GLN A 108 -2.83 9.06 11.70
CA GLN A 108 -2.20 9.55 12.93
C GLN A 108 -2.66 8.77 14.18
N LYS A 109 -3.94 8.37 14.22
CA LYS A 109 -4.49 7.57 15.31
C LYS A 109 -3.80 6.21 15.41
N ILE A 110 -3.60 5.52 14.29
CA ILE A 110 -2.85 4.25 14.27
C ILE A 110 -1.44 4.47 14.81
N TYR A 111 -0.76 5.53 14.38
CA TYR A 111 0.57 5.88 14.89
C TYR A 111 0.59 6.13 16.41
N ALA A 112 -0.42 6.82 16.95
CA ALA A 112 -0.52 7.03 18.40
C ALA A 112 -0.68 5.69 19.17
N GLU A 113 -1.49 4.76 18.64
CA GLU A 113 -1.61 3.38 19.18
C GLU A 113 -0.26 2.61 19.07
N LEU A 114 0.54 2.91 18.05
CA LEU A 114 1.93 2.43 17.90
C LEU A 114 2.95 3.11 18.82
N LEU A 115 2.57 4.10 19.64
CA LEU A 115 3.47 4.67 20.65
C LEU A 115 3.11 4.22 22.07
N CYS A 116 1.82 4.11 22.39
CA CYS A 116 1.35 3.65 23.70
C CYS A 116 0.72 2.26 23.58
N PRO A 117 1.47 1.17 23.87
CA PRO A 117 0.89 -0.16 23.89
C PRO A 117 -0.07 -0.27 25.10
N SER A 118 -1.32 -0.66 24.83
CA SER A 118 -2.30 -1.06 25.85
C SER A 118 -1.91 -2.38 26.52
#